data_AF-A0A9X2S011-F1
#
_entry.id   AF-A0A9X2S011-F1
#
_cell.length_a   1.000
_cell.length_b   1.000
_cell.length_c   1.000
_cell.angle_alpha   90.00
_cell.angle_beta   90.00
_cell.angle_gamma   90.00
#
_symmetry.space_group_name_H-M   'P 1'
#
loop_
_entity.id
_entity.type
_entity.pdbx_description
1 polymer ?
#
loop_
_entity_poly.entity_id
_entity_poly.type
_entity_poly.pdbx_seq_one_letter_code
_entity_poly.pdbx_strand_id
1 'polypeptide(L)'
;MIDVEKVKVLLLEEEYPYFTEDTLESMCSMYDDINELCYIACTMKAKVDKIKIGPIEIASNADMWNNLANVFYKKYEASIKANSQNSKSLTGMCARRADEY
;
A
#
# COMPACT_ATOMS: atom_id res chain seq x y z
N MET A 1 -4.58 -12.86 3.39
CA MET A 1 -5.76 -12.14 2.88
C MET A 1 -5.71 -10.73 3.44
N ILE A 2 -5.78 -9.74 2.55
CA ILE A 2 -5.86 -8.33 2.93
C ILE A 2 -7.22 -8.08 3.58
N ASP A 3 -7.21 -7.36 4.69
CA ASP A 3 -8.42 -7.04 5.44
C ASP A 3 -9.11 -5.81 4.83
N VAL A 4 -10.36 -6.00 4.39
CA VAL A 4 -11.13 -4.98 3.67
C VAL A 4 -11.44 -3.78 4.57
N GLU A 5 -11.70 -3.99 5.87
CA GLU A 5 -11.94 -2.89 6.80
C GLU A 5 -10.71 -2.00 6.95
N LYS A 6 -9.51 -2.59 7.03
CA LYS A 6 -8.27 -1.80 7.05
C LYS A 6 -8.08 -0.96 5.79
N VAL A 7 -8.42 -1.50 4.62
CA VAL A 7 -8.33 -0.76 3.35
C VAL A 7 -9.32 0.40 3.33
N LYS A 8 -10.56 0.20 3.81
CA LYS A 8 -11.56 1.27 3.91
C LYS A 8 -11.08 2.44 4.77
N VAL A 9 -10.48 2.14 5.93
CA VAL A 9 -9.92 3.15 6.84
C VAL A 9 -8.77 3.90 6.18
N LEU A 10 -7.85 3.19 5.54
CA LEU A 10 -6.69 3.79 4.86
C LEU A 10 -7.08 4.68 3.68
N LEU A 11 -8.18 4.34 2.99
CA LEU A 11 -8.70 5.10 1.86
C LEU A 11 -9.69 6.20 2.28
N LEU A 12 -9.93 6.37 3.58
CA LEU A 12 -10.89 7.34 4.12
C LEU A 12 -12.28 7.18 3.47
N GLU A 13 -12.72 5.95 3.23
CA GLU A 13 -14.02 5.69 2.57
C GLU A 13 -15.22 6.20 3.38
N GLU A 14 -15.08 6.38 4.69
CA GLU A 14 -16.13 6.99 5.53
C GLU A 14 -16.34 8.48 5.21
N GLU A 15 -15.26 9.23 4.94
CA GLU A 15 -15.34 10.66 4.59
C GLU A 15 -15.49 10.88 3.08
N TYR A 16 -14.84 10.06 2.26
CA TYR A 16 -14.78 10.19 0.81
C TYR A 16 -15.17 8.88 0.12
N PRO A 17 -16.48 8.57 0.07
CA PRO A 17 -16.96 7.35 -0.55
C PRO A 17 -16.67 7.37 -2.05
N TYR A 18 -15.97 6.36 -2.55
CA TYR A 18 -15.64 6.24 -3.97
C TYR A 18 -15.74 4.80 -4.48
N PHE A 19 -15.26 3.84 -3.70
CA PHE A 19 -15.27 2.44 -4.07
C PHE A 19 -16.46 1.72 -3.43
N THR A 20 -17.08 0.80 -4.17
CA THR A 20 -18.06 -0.13 -3.59
C THR A 20 -17.33 -1.24 -2.83
N GLU A 21 -17.99 -1.85 -1.85
CA GLU A 21 -17.45 -2.99 -1.11
C GLU A 21 -17.01 -4.14 -2.02
N ASP A 22 -17.85 -4.49 -3.00
CA ASP A 22 -17.55 -5.54 -4.00
C ASP A 22 -16.27 -5.25 -4.81
N THR A 23 -16.07 -3.98 -5.17
CA THR A 23 -14.85 -3.55 -5.86
C THR A 23 -13.63 -3.68 -4.93
N LEU A 24 -13.77 -3.29 -3.66
CA LEU A 24 -12.70 -3.36 -2.68
C LEU A 24 -12.30 -4.81 -2.36
N GLU A 25 -13.27 -5.70 -2.23
CA GLU A 25 -13.06 -7.14 -2.06
C GLU A 25 -12.33 -7.74 -3.27
N SER A 26 -12.77 -7.39 -4.48
CA SER A 26 -12.11 -7.80 -5.72
C SER A 26 -10.66 -7.32 -5.78
N MET A 27 -10.39 -6.07 -5.42
CA MET A 27 -9.02 -5.55 -5.35
C MET A 27 -8.18 -6.27 -4.29
N CYS A 28 -8.73 -6.52 -3.10
CA CYS A 28 -8.05 -7.27 -2.04
C CYS A 28 -7.73 -8.71 -2.43
N SER A 29 -8.47 -9.27 -3.39
CA SER A 29 -8.17 -10.59 -3.95
C SER A 29 -7.15 -10.57 -5.08
N MET A 30 -6.98 -9.43 -5.78
CA MET A 30 -6.02 -9.28 -6.88
C MET A 30 -4.61 -8.94 -6.40
N TYR A 31 -4.48 -8.23 -5.28
CA TYR A 31 -3.19 -7.77 -4.76
C TYR A 31 -2.82 -8.49 -3.46
N ASP A 32 -1.52 -8.77 -3.26
CA ASP A 32 -1.00 -9.44 -2.06
C ASP A 32 -0.52 -8.43 -1.01
N ASP A 33 -0.06 -7.24 -1.44
CA ASP A 33 0.40 -6.16 -0.56
C ASP A 33 -0.65 -5.04 -0.43
N ILE A 34 -0.97 -4.70 0.82
CA ILE A 34 -1.95 -3.65 1.15
C ILE A 34 -1.50 -2.26 0.69
N ASN A 35 -0.19 -1.97 0.69
CA ASN A 35 0.33 -0.67 0.30
C ASN A 35 0.25 -0.47 -1.22
N GLU A 36 0.46 -1.54 -1.99
CA GLU A 36 0.29 -1.51 -3.45
C GLU A 36 -1.17 -1.21 -3.82
N LEU A 37 -2.11 -1.93 -3.20
CA LEU A 37 -3.54 -1.69 -3.39
C LEU A 37 -3.92 -0.26 -3.02
N CYS A 38 -3.51 0.22 -1.85
CA CYS A 38 -3.80 1.58 -1.41
C CYS A 38 -3.19 2.64 -2.34
N TYR A 39 -1.98 2.42 -2.87
CA TYR A 39 -1.37 3.32 -3.85
C TYR A 39 -2.22 3.46 -5.12
N ILE A 40 -2.67 2.33 -5.68
CA ILE A 40 -3.48 2.30 -6.89
C ILE A 40 -4.82 3.00 -6.64
N ALA A 41 -5.48 2.66 -5.53
CA ALA A 41 -6.76 3.23 -5.14
C ALA A 41 -6.68 4.76 -4.92
N CYS A 42 -5.63 5.26 -4.26
CA CYS A 42 -5.41 6.70 -4.09
C CYS A 42 -5.12 7.42 -5.41
N THR A 43 -4.40 6.77 -6.32
CA THR A 43 -4.15 7.32 -7.66
C THR A 43 -5.44 7.42 -8.48
N MET A 44 -6.36 6.46 -8.32
CA MET A 44 -7.69 6.52 -8.93
C MET A 44 -8.50 7.69 -8.35
N LYS A 45 -8.52 7.85 -7.02
CA LYS A 45 -9.18 9.00 -6.36
C LYS A 45 -8.61 10.34 -6.79
N ALA A 46 -7.29 10.44 -6.98
CA ALA A 46 -6.62 11.66 -7.43
C ALA A 46 -7.02 12.10 -8.85
N LYS A 47 -7.40 11.15 -9.72
CA LYS A 47 -7.85 11.45 -11.09
C LYS A 47 -9.28 11.97 -11.16
N VAL A 48 -10.05 11.79 -10.09
CA VAL A 48 -11.44 12.24 -10.02
C VAL A 48 -11.43 13.71 -9.64
N ASP A 49 -11.96 14.56 -10.50
CA ASP A 49 -11.99 16.02 -10.31
C ASP A 49 -13.01 16.45 -9.22
N LYS A 50 -14.09 15.67 -9.06
CA LYS A 50 -15.20 15.97 -8.15
C LYS A 50 -15.67 14.72 -7.42
N ILE A 51 -15.64 14.77 -6.08
CA ILE A 51 -16.19 13.71 -5.24
C ILE A 51 -17.59 14.17 -4.79
N LYS A 52 -18.60 13.34 -5.05
CA LYS A 52 -19.99 13.62 -4.64
C LYS A 52 -20.20 13.09 -3.23
N ILE A 53 -20.42 13.99 -2.27
CA ILE A 53 -20.82 13.65 -0.90
C ILE A 53 -22.27 14.09 -0.73
N GLY A 54 -23.20 13.16 -0.99
CA GLY A 54 -24.64 13.46 -0.99
C GLY A 54 -25.01 14.53 -2.04
N PRO A 55 -25.75 15.60 -1.67
CA PRO A 55 -26.11 16.69 -2.60
C PRO A 55 -24.98 17.72 -2.83
N ILE A 56 -23.81 17.54 -2.19
CA ILE A 56 -22.71 18.52 -2.20
C ILE A 56 -21.54 17.95 -3.03
N GLU A 57 -21.07 18.74 -4.00
CA GLU A 57 -19.91 18.40 -4.83
C GLU A 57 -18.67 19.09 -4.24
N ILE A 58 -17.74 18.31 -3.70
CA ILE A 58 -16.47 18.84 -3.20
C ILE A 58 -15.42 18.68 -4.30
N ALA A 59 -14.68 19.76 -4.57
CA ALA A 59 -13.51 19.70 -5.45
C ALA A 59 -12.51 18.71 -4.84
N SER A 60 -12.19 17.66 -5.58
CA SER A 60 -11.25 16.65 -5.11
C SER A 60 -9.87 17.30 -4.99
N ASN A 61 -9.26 17.22 -3.81
CA ASN A 61 -7.90 17.68 -3.63
C ASN A 61 -6.93 16.63 -4.19
N ALA A 62 -6.72 16.66 -5.51
CA ALA A 62 -5.82 15.72 -6.19
C ALA A 62 -4.41 15.72 -5.59
N ASP A 63 -3.92 16.85 -5.09
CA ASP A 63 -2.61 16.95 -4.43
C ASP A 63 -2.54 16.10 -3.15
N MET A 64 -3.59 16.15 -2.31
CA MET A 64 -3.67 15.32 -1.10
C MET A 64 -3.59 13.84 -1.45
N TRP A 65 -4.39 13.39 -2.42
CA TRP A 65 -4.43 11.98 -2.82
C TRP A 65 -3.12 11.51 -3.47
N ASN A 66 -2.47 12.37 -4.27
CA ASN A 66 -1.15 12.09 -4.84
C ASN A 66 -0.05 11.99 -3.77
N ASN A 67 -0.08 12.87 -2.76
CA ASN A 67 0.85 12.79 -1.63
C ASN A 67 0.66 11.49 -0.84
N LEU A 68 -0.59 11.12 -0.57
CA LEU A 68 -0.94 9.90 0.15
C LEU A 68 -0.55 8.64 -0.65
N ALA A 69 -0.78 8.64 -1.97
CA ALA A 69 -0.31 7.60 -2.87
C ALA A 69 1.23 7.44 -2.80
N ASN A 70 1.97 8.55 -2.84
CA ASN A 70 3.43 8.52 -2.76
C ASN A 70 3.94 7.93 -1.42
N VAL A 71 3.23 8.19 -0.31
CA VAL A 71 3.55 7.57 0.99
C VAL A 71 3.39 6.05 0.93
N PHE A 72 2.29 5.55 0.37
CA PHE A 72 2.07 4.11 0.22
C PHE A 72 3.08 3.46 -0.72
N TYR A 73 3.40 4.13 -1.84
CA TYR A 73 4.42 3.65 -2.78
C TYR A 73 5.80 3.50 -2.10
N LYS A 74 6.22 4.49 -1.31
CA LYS A 74 7.47 4.40 -0.54
C LYS A 74 7.47 3.25 0.46
N LYS A 75 6.33 3.00 1.12
CA LYS A 75 6.18 1.87 2.05
C LYS A 75 6.27 0.52 1.33
N TYR A 76 5.65 0.41 0.16
CA TYR A 76 5.75 -0.76 -0.69
C TYR A 76 7.18 -1.00 -1.18
N GLU A 77 7.87 0.04 -1.69
CA GLU A 77 9.27 -0.09 -2.07
C GLU A 77 10.15 -0.52 -0.89
N ALA A 78 9.89 0.00 0.30
CA ALA A 78 10.61 -0.39 1.51
C ALA A 78 10.35 -1.84 1.91
N SER A 79 9.11 -2.34 1.77
CA SER A 79 8.77 -3.74 2.08
C SER A 79 9.46 -4.71 1.12
N ILE A 80 9.48 -4.40 -0.18
CA ILE A 80 10.21 -5.16 -1.21
C ILE A 80 11.71 -5.20 -0.91
N LYS A 81 12.31 -4.03 -0.62
CA LYS A 81 13.75 -3.92 -0.31
C LYS A 81 14.11 -4.69 0.96
N ALA A 82 13.30 -4.60 2.01
CA ALA A 82 13.51 -5.33 3.25
C ALA A 82 13.47 -6.86 3.05
N ASN A 83 12.53 -7.35 2.26
CA ASN A 83 12.44 -8.79 1.93
C ASN A 83 13.67 -9.25 1.12
N SER A 84 14.15 -8.41 0.19
CA SER A 84 15.37 -8.69 -0.60
C SER A 84 16.68 -8.68 0.22
N GLN A 85 16.75 -8.03 1.39
CA GLN A 85 17.97 -8.03 2.21
C GLN A 85 18.09 -9.27 3.12
N ASN A 86 16.99 -9.97 3.39
CA ASN A 86 16.98 -11.14 4.27
C ASN A 86 17.53 -12.42 3.58
N SER A 87 17.77 -12.37 2.27
CA SER A 87 18.34 -13.47 1.48
C SER A 87 19.87 -13.43 1.36
N LYS A 88 20.57 -12.48 2.01
CA LYS A 88 22.03 -12.58 2.19
C LYS A 88 22.36 -13.58 3.31
N SER A 89 22.30 -14.84 2.91
CA SER A 89 22.94 -16.02 3.51
C SER A 89 24.03 -15.70 4.53
N LEU A 90 23.74 -15.96 5.80
CA LEU A 90 24.72 -16.15 6.87
C LEU A 90 25.27 -17.59 6.82
N THR A 91 25.66 -18.08 5.65
CA THR A 91 26.37 -19.35 5.49
C THR A 91 27.75 -19.04 4.93
N GLY A 92 28.74 -18.86 5.81
CA GLY A 92 30.10 -18.57 5.33
C GLY A 92 31.19 -18.33 6.36
N MET A 93 30.90 -18.23 7.66
CA MET A 93 31.96 -18.16 8.68
C MET A 93 32.23 -19.55 9.28
N CYS A 94 32.92 -20.39 8.51
CA CYS A 94 33.64 -21.52 9.07
C CYS A 94 34.82 -20.96 9.90
N ALA A 95 34.63 -20.83 11.21
CA ALA A 95 35.74 -20.59 12.13
C ALA A 95 36.69 -21.79 12.09
N ARG A 96 37.82 -21.68 11.40
CA ARG A 96 38.89 -22.69 11.48
C ARG A 96 39.44 -22.70 12.91
N ARG A 97 39.60 -23.89 13.50
CA ARG A 97 40.25 -24.07 14.81
C ARG A 97 41.70 -23.57 14.72
N ALA A 98 42.11 -22.78 15.70
CA ALA A 98 43.42 -22.11 15.75
C ALA A 98 44.53 -22.98 16.39
N ASP A 99 44.38 -24.30 16.45
CA ASP A 99 45.27 -25.20 17.23
C ASP A 99 46.09 -26.16 16.34
N GLU A 100 46.45 -25.72 15.14
CA GLU A 100 47.39 -26.46 14.26
C GLU A 100 48.78 -25.80 14.32
N TYR A 101 49.54 -26.00 15.41
CA TYR A 101 51.02 -25.94 15.39
C TYR A 101 51.65 -26.69 16.57
#